data_AF-A0A9D1IQD0-F1
#
_entry.id   AF-A0A9D1IQD0-F1
#
_cell.length_a   1.000
_cell.length_b   1.000
_cell.length_c   1.000
_cell.angle_alpha   90.00
_cell.angle_beta   90.00
_cell.angle_gamma   90.00
#
_symmetry.space_group_name_H-M   'P 1'
#
loop_
_entity.id
_entity.type
_entity.pdbx_description
1 polymer ?
#
loop_
_entity_poly.entity_id
_entity_poly.type
_entity_poly.pdbx_seq_one_letter_code
_entity_poly.pdbx_strand_id
1 'polypeptide(L)'
;MKEFISTYLLPFLATVITGVISYVGVQLKKAYTKYANTKTINEIVEATVLYVEQINKNKETSSSEKFDEAKEKAQEWLDSEGLKVSDTQLEIIIESAVKKIDK
;
A
#
# COMPACT_ATOMS: atom_id res chain seq x y z
N MET A 1 -48.96 -1.36 -22.72
CA MET A 1 -47.78 -0.47 -22.91
C MET A 1 -47.24 0.05 -21.58
N LYS A 2 -48.06 0.72 -20.74
CA LYS A 2 -47.63 1.18 -19.41
C LYS A 2 -47.14 0.05 -18.50
N GLU A 3 -47.87 -1.06 -18.45
CA GLU A 3 -47.47 -2.24 -17.66
C GLU A 3 -46.14 -2.85 -18.13
N PHE A 4 -45.86 -2.86 -19.43
CA PHE A 4 -44.58 -3.38 -19.93
C PHE A 4 -43.40 -2.50 -19.48
N ILE A 5 -43.59 -1.18 -19.52
CA ILE A 5 -42.57 -0.21 -19.11
C ILE A 5 -42.32 -0.27 -17.60
N SER A 6 -43.38 -0.31 -16.78
CA SER A 6 -43.24 -0.34 -15.32
C SER A 6 -42.77 -1.69 -14.78
N THR A 7 -43.22 -2.79 -15.38
CA THR A 7 -42.97 -4.13 -14.85
C THR A 7 -41.65 -4.73 -15.35
N TYR A 8 -41.21 -4.36 -16.55
CA TYR A 8 -40.01 -4.96 -17.16
C TYR A 8 -38.91 -3.94 -17.45
N LEU A 9 -39.22 -2.82 -18.10
CA LEU A 9 -38.19 -1.88 -18.55
C LEU A 9 -37.53 -1.12 -17.37
N LEU A 10 -38.33 -0.61 -16.43
CA LEU A 10 -37.82 0.12 -15.26
C LEU A 10 -36.94 -0.76 -14.35
N PRO A 11 -37.36 -1.98 -13.95
CA PRO A 11 -36.52 -2.88 -13.15
C PRO A 11 -35.24 -3.30 -13.87
N PHE A 12 -35.31 -3.52 -15.19
CA PHE A 12 -34.15 -3.83 -16.00
C PHE A 12 -33.13 -2.67 -16.00
N LEU A 13 -33.58 -1.44 -16.26
CA LEU A 13 -32.72 -0.26 -16.22
C LEU A 13 -32.12 -0.02 -14.84
N ALA A 14 -32.91 -0.19 -13.77
CA ALA A 14 -32.42 -0.09 -12.40
C ALA A 14 -31.32 -1.12 -12.13
N THR A 15 -31.51 -2.37 -12.56
CA THR A 15 -30.51 -3.43 -12.42
C THR A 15 -29.21 -3.10 -13.16
N VAL A 16 -29.33 -2.59 -14.40
CA VAL A 16 -28.16 -2.15 -15.19
C VAL A 16 -27.42 -1.01 -14.49
N ILE A 17 -28.12 0.00 -14.00
CA ILE A 17 -27.53 1.16 -13.30
C ILE A 17 -26.85 0.70 -12.00
N THR A 18 -27.51 -0.12 -11.19
CA THR A 18 -26.94 -0.67 -9.95
C THR A 18 -25.69 -1.51 -10.23
N GLY A 19 -25.70 -2.31 -11.30
CA GLY A 19 -24.54 -3.07 -11.75
C GLY A 19 -23.35 -2.18 -12.10
N VAL A 20 -23.59 -1.10 -12.85
CA VAL A 20 -22.56 -0.11 -13.21
C VAL A 20 -22.00 0.61 -11.98
N ILE A 21 -22.86 1.09 -11.08
CA ILE A 21 -22.43 1.78 -9.85
C ILE A 21 -21.60 0.83 -8.98
N SER A 22 -22.02 -0.42 -8.84
CA SER A 22 -21.29 -1.43 -8.05
C SER A 22 -19.91 -1.70 -8.64
N TYR A 23 -19.82 -1.89 -9.96
CA TYR A 23 -18.55 -2.09 -10.65
C TYR A 23 -17.61 -0.89 -10.48
N VAL A 24 -18.09 0.32 -10.74
CA VAL A 24 -17.29 1.57 -10.60
C VAL A 24 -16.84 1.75 -9.15
N GLY A 25 -17.73 1.54 -8.17
CA GLY A 25 -17.40 1.62 -6.75
C GLY A 25 -16.30 0.65 -6.33
N VAL A 26 -16.35 -0.60 -6.82
CA VAL A 26 -15.30 -1.60 -6.56
C VAL A 26 -13.96 -1.17 -7.17
N GLN A 27 -13.96 -0.64 -8.40
CA GLN A 27 -12.73 -0.20 -9.07
C GLN A 27 -12.11 1.02 -8.39
N LEU A 28 -12.92 2.00 -7.97
CA LEU A 28 -12.47 3.15 -7.19
C LEU A 28 -11.86 2.72 -5.85
N LYS A 29 -12.54 1.81 -5.13
CA LYS A 29 -12.03 1.27 -3.86
C LYS A 29 -10.68 0.58 -4.06
N LYS A 30 -10.54 -0.27 -5.08
CA LYS A 30 -9.25 -0.93 -5.40
C LYS A 30 -8.14 0.07 -5.68
N ALA A 31 -8.41 1.11 -6.48
CA ALA A 31 -7.43 2.13 -6.79
C ALA A 31 -7.02 2.92 -5.54
N TYR A 32 -7.99 3.32 -4.73
CA TYR A 32 -7.74 4.02 -3.46
C TYR A 32 -6.94 3.16 -2.49
N THR A 33 -7.35 1.91 -2.27
CA THR A 33 -6.63 0.97 -1.40
C THR A 33 -5.21 0.72 -1.90
N LYS A 34 -5.00 0.57 -3.21
CA LYS A 34 -3.66 0.43 -3.78
C LYS A 34 -2.79 1.66 -3.49
N TYR A 35 -3.34 2.86 -3.71
CA TYR A 35 -2.61 4.11 -3.47
C TYR A 35 -2.29 4.30 -1.98
N ALA A 36 -3.28 4.11 -1.10
CA ALA A 36 -3.11 4.23 0.34
C ALA A 36 -2.07 3.23 0.86
N ASN A 37 -2.15 1.96 0.45
CA ASN A 37 -1.19 0.94 0.84
C ASN A 37 0.23 1.29 0.37
N THR A 38 0.41 1.73 -0.88
CA THR A 38 1.75 2.14 -1.37
C THR A 38 2.31 3.29 -0.54
N LYS A 39 1.48 4.27 -0.17
CA LYS A 39 1.90 5.39 0.68
C LYS A 39 2.32 4.89 2.07
N THR A 40 1.47 4.10 2.72
CA THR A 40 1.75 3.54 4.06
C THR A 40 3.00 2.67 4.06
N ILE A 41 3.20 1.83 3.04
CA ILE A 41 4.42 1.01 2.89
C ILE A 41 5.66 1.90 2.84
N ASN A 42 5.65 2.95 2.00
CA ASN A 42 6.78 3.86 1.90
C ASN A 42 7.06 4.60 3.22
N GLU A 43 6.01 5.03 3.92
CA GLU A 43 6.13 5.72 5.22
C GLU A 43 6.72 4.80 6.30
N ILE A 44 6.27 3.55 6.36
CA ILE A 44 6.81 2.54 7.29
C ILE A 44 8.30 2.30 7.02
N VAL A 45 8.66 2.04 5.76
CA VAL A 45 10.06 1.76 5.40
C VAL A 45 10.96 2.98 5.62
N GLU A 46 10.48 4.19 5.34
CA GLU A 46 11.25 5.41 5.61
C GLU A 46 11.45 5.61 7.13
N ALA A 47 10.42 5.37 7.93
CA ALA A 47 10.52 5.44 9.38
C ALA A 47 11.48 4.37 9.96
N THR A 48 11.50 3.15 9.41
CA THR A 48 12.39 2.09 9.90
C THR A 48 13.85 2.38 9.54
N VAL A 49 14.14 2.89 8.34
CA VAL A 49 15.49 3.31 7.96
C VAL A 49 15.98 4.44 8.86
N LEU A 50 15.15 5.46 9.11
CA LEU A 50 15.50 6.56 10.02
C LEU A 50 15.74 6.08 11.46
N TYR A 51 14.92 5.14 11.92
CA TYR A 51 15.09 4.52 13.23
C TYR A 51 16.44 3.79 13.33
N VAL A 52 16.76 2.94 12.35
CA VAL A 52 18.01 2.17 12.31
C VAL A 52 19.23 3.09 12.25
N GLU A 53 19.20 4.13 11.43
CA GLU A 53 20.26 5.14 11.39
C GLU A 53 20.45 5.82 12.75
N GLN A 54 19.35 6.19 13.41
CA GLN A 54 19.42 6.88 14.69
C GLN A 54 19.97 5.98 15.82
N ILE A 55 19.55 4.72 15.92
CA ILE A 55 20.04 3.81 16.97
C ILE A 55 21.48 3.34 16.75
N ASN A 56 21.97 3.40 15.51
CA ASN A 56 23.34 3.05 15.12
C ASN A 56 24.25 4.28 14.97
N LYS A 57 23.77 5.51 15.19
CA LYS A 57 24.51 6.76 14.98
C LYS A 57 25.86 6.85 15.71
N ASN A 58 25.99 6.17 16.86
CA ASN A 58 27.21 6.16 17.67
C ASN A 58 27.80 4.75 17.80
N LYS A 59 27.44 3.83 16.90
CA LYS A 59 27.93 2.45 16.87
C LYS A 59 28.71 2.23 15.58
N GLU A 60 29.79 1.47 15.66
CA GLU A 60 30.43 0.93 14.46
C GLU A 60 29.60 -0.24 13.94
N THR A 61 28.61 0.07 13.12
CA THR A 61 27.74 -0.89 12.44
C THR A 61 27.92 -0.73 10.94
N SER A 62 28.17 -1.82 10.22
CA SER A 62 28.33 -1.79 8.77
C SER A 62 27.02 -1.43 8.07
N SER A 63 27.11 -0.90 6.84
CA SER A 63 25.92 -0.60 6.02
C SER A 63 25.07 -1.85 5.75
N SER A 64 25.69 -3.03 5.63
CA SER A 64 24.96 -4.30 5.43
C SER A 64 24.16 -4.68 6.66
N GLU A 65 24.72 -4.56 7.86
CA GLU A 65 24.02 -4.87 9.11
C GLU A 65 22.84 -3.91 9.33
N LYS A 66 23.03 -2.62 9.06
CA LYS A 66 21.92 -1.64 9.10
C LYS A 66 20.84 -1.97 8.08
N PHE A 67 21.22 -2.40 6.88
CA PHE A 67 20.26 -2.81 5.85
C PHE A 67 19.41 -3.99 6.31
N ASP A 68 20.05 -5.03 6.83
CA ASP A 68 19.37 -6.24 7.32
C ASP A 68 18.43 -5.90 8.51
N GLU A 69 18.88 -5.05 9.44
CA GLU A 69 18.07 -4.58 10.57
C GLU A 69 16.85 -3.76 10.08
N ALA A 70 17.05 -2.88 9.09
CA ALA A 70 15.96 -2.09 8.51
C ALA A 70 14.95 -2.97 7.77
N LYS A 71 15.44 -4.00 7.06
CA LYS A 71 14.61 -5.00 6.38
C LYS A 71 13.78 -5.81 7.37
N GLU A 72 14.40 -6.31 8.44
CA GLU A 72 13.71 -7.04 9.52
C GLU A 72 12.62 -6.18 10.16
N LYS A 73 12.95 -4.96 10.61
CA LYS A 73 11.98 -4.09 11.29
C LYS A 73 10.85 -3.62 10.38
N ALA A 74 11.15 -3.33 9.11
CA ALA A 74 10.13 -2.99 8.14
C ALA A 74 9.19 -4.19 7.88
N GLN A 75 9.74 -5.40 7.71
CA GLN A 75 8.96 -6.62 7.52
C GLN A 75 8.02 -6.87 8.71
N GLU A 76 8.54 -6.80 9.94
CA GLU A 76 7.74 -6.97 11.16
C GLU A 76 6.58 -5.98 11.24
N TRP A 77 6.84 -4.69 10.97
CA TRP A 77 5.80 -3.67 11.02
C TRP A 77 4.77 -3.85 9.90
N LEU A 78 5.22 -4.08 8.66
CA LEU A 78 4.35 -4.35 7.52
C LEU A 78 3.44 -5.56 7.76
N ASP A 79 3.97 -6.65 8.33
CA ASP A 79 3.20 -7.84 8.67
C ASP A 79 2.16 -7.56 9.76
N SER A 80 2.49 -6.73 10.77
CA SER A 80 1.55 -6.32 11.81
C SER A 80 0.37 -5.49 11.27
N GLU A 81 0.58 -4.76 10.17
CA GLU A 81 -0.44 -3.97 9.46
C GLU A 81 -1.15 -4.79 8.35
N GLY A 82 -0.76 -6.06 8.16
CA GLY A 82 -1.30 -6.92 7.09
C GLY A 82 -0.91 -6.48 5.68
N LEU A 83 0.15 -5.68 5.54
CA LEU A 83 0.65 -5.15 4.27
C LEU A 83 1.70 -6.09 3.69
N LYS A 84 1.34 -6.82 2.64
CA LYS A 84 2.27 -7.73 1.96
C LYS A 84 3.13 -6.99 0.94
N VAL A 85 4.44 -7.18 1.06
CA VAL A 85 5.47 -6.64 0.15
C VAL A 85 6.41 -7.78 -0.20
N SER A 86 6.83 -7.88 -1.47
CA SER A 86 7.86 -8.85 -1.86
C SER A 86 9.24 -8.39 -1.41
N ASP A 87 10.15 -9.29 -1.09
CA ASP A 87 11.55 -8.98 -0.74
C ASP A 87 12.20 -7.95 -1.67
N THR A 88 12.16 -8.20 -2.98
CA THR A 88 12.74 -7.27 -3.98
C THR A 88 12.15 -5.86 -3.89
N GLN A 89 10.85 -5.75 -3.63
CA GLN A 89 10.19 -4.46 -3.48
C GLN A 89 10.65 -3.77 -2.19
N LEU A 90 10.75 -4.51 -1.09
CA LEU A 90 11.20 -3.98 0.19
C LEU A 90 12.64 -3.45 0.09
N GLU A 91 13.54 -4.22 -0.52
CA GLU A 91 14.94 -3.84 -0.77
C GLU A 91 15.04 -2.53 -1.57
N ILE A 92 14.28 -2.40 -2.66
CA ILE A 92 14.27 -1.18 -3.49
C ILE A 92 13.78 0.05 -2.70
N ILE A 93 12.77 -0.12 -1.85
CA ILE A 93 12.21 1.00 -1.07
C ILE A 93 13.19 1.41 0.04
N ILE A 94 13.88 0.46 0.68
CA ILE A 94 14.93 0.73 1.67
C ILE A 94 16.04 1.57 1.04
N GLU A 95 16.60 1.13 -0.08
CA GLU A 95 17.65 1.88 -0.80
C GLU A 95 17.17 3.27 -1.24
N SER A 96 15.91 3.36 -1.66
CA SER A 96 15.30 4.65 -2.01
C SER A 96 15.16 5.58 -0.81
N ALA A 97 14.87 5.05 0.38
CA ALA A 97 14.77 5.81 1.61
C ALA A 97 16.15 6.27 2.12
N VAL A 98 17.16 5.39 2.10
CA VAL A 98 18.56 5.75 2.41
C VAL A 98 19.03 6.90 1.53
N LYS A 99 18.82 6.80 0.21
CA LYS A 99 19.17 7.87 -0.74
C LYS A 99 18.49 9.22 -0.47
N LYS A 100 17.32 9.25 0.19
CA LYS A 100 16.67 10.51 0.58
C LYS A 100 17.36 11.16 1.78
N ILE A 101 17.90 10.37 2.69
CA ILE A 101 18.61 10.84 3.88
C ILE A 101 19.98 11.41 3.50
N ASP A 102 20.65 10.81 2.52
CA ASP A 102 21.95 11.25 2.02
C ASP A 102 21.93 12.54 1.18
N LYS A 103 20.76 13.17 1.01
CA LYS A 103 20.59 14.44 0.29
C LYS A 103 20.59 15.65 1.22
#